data_AF-A0A4S2AXS8-F1
#
_entry.id   AF-A0A4S2AXS8-F1
#
_cell.length_a   1.000
_cell.length_b   1.000
_cell.length_c   1.000
_cell.angle_alpha   90.00
_cell.angle_beta   90.00
_cell.angle_gamma   90.00
#
_symmetry.space_group_name_H-M   'P 1'
#
loop_
_entity.id
_entity.type
_entity.pdbx_description
1 polymer ?
#
loop_
_entity_poly.entity_id
_entity_poly.type
_entity_poly.pdbx_seq_one_letter_code
_entity_poly.pdbx_strand_id
1 'polypeptide(L)'
;MEPLKHECGVAMIRLLKPLEYYKQKYGTYLYGLNKLYLLMEKQHNRGQEGAGVGCIKMYSPAGSEYVFRERALGSGAIQEIFSSINSQLANVHINEQSNEWVESYAPFIGEVYMGHLRYSTTGRSGLNYVHPFLRRNNWCSRSLMLCGNFNMTNVDEIFNSVVEKGQHPRIYSDTVIILEQLGYALDKENNRLYHEFTEKGLDGIPRAMAIEDNIDLRPVLASTAPGWDGGYVICGTLGSGDMWALRDPHGIRPAFYYYDDEVVVVASERPVIQTVFNVPRRAVNELTPGSAIIVNKAGKVRVDDILGEGRNERCSFERIYFSRGSDADIYKERKALGRNLVGKILHELDYDLAHAVFSFIPNTAEVAFIGMVEGLEKHLDRYKADRIMACNAEGTLSRDMIEKIMSQKLRIEKVAIKDIKLRTFIAEGESRNDLAAHVYDVTYGIVKNNVDTLVVIDDSIVRGTTLKQSIIKMLDRLHPRKIVIVSSSPQVRYPDYYGIDMSRMGEFCAFRAVVELLKENGMENRLEEVYNRCLEQENVDDAHLENCVKAIYAPFTDDEISAKIASMLTPDDTSAEVSIVYQSLEGLHEAVPECPGDWYFSGDYPTPGGIRLVNRAYINYYEGNVDKR
;
A
#
# COMPACT_ATOMS: atom_id res chain seq x y z
N MET A 1 18.71 -8.60 12.21
CA MET A 1 17.43 -8.64 11.45
C MET A 1 17.11 -7.23 10.99
N GLU A 2 17.05 -7.03 9.68
CA GLU A 2 16.73 -5.72 9.11
C GLU A 2 15.23 -5.40 9.33
N PRO A 3 14.88 -4.20 9.82
CA PRO A 3 13.49 -3.85 10.06
C PRO A 3 12.73 -3.72 8.73
N LEU A 4 11.48 -4.19 8.74
CA LEU A 4 10.54 -4.20 7.61
C LEU A 4 10.34 -2.85 6.97
N LYS A 5 10.48 -2.75 5.64
CA LYS A 5 10.48 -1.48 4.90
C LYS A 5 9.30 -1.34 3.93
N HIS A 6 8.92 -0.07 3.72
CA HIS A 6 8.39 0.49 2.48
C HIS A 6 6.93 0.24 2.06
N GLU A 7 6.08 1.22 2.36
CA GLU A 7 4.78 1.43 1.69
C GLU A 7 4.97 2.38 0.50
N CYS A 8 5.49 1.90 -0.63
CA CYS A 8 5.95 2.78 -1.70
C CYS A 8 5.02 2.85 -2.91
N GLY A 9 5.13 3.94 -3.66
CA GLY A 9 4.53 4.10 -4.99
C GLY A 9 5.60 4.00 -6.07
N VAL A 10 5.34 3.28 -7.15
CA VAL A 10 6.21 3.23 -8.34
C VAL A 10 5.53 3.88 -9.54
N ALA A 11 6.33 4.48 -10.41
CA ALA A 11 5.90 5.01 -11.69
C ALA A 11 6.99 4.77 -12.74
N MET A 12 6.66 4.14 -13.86
CA MET A 12 7.56 3.92 -14.98
C MET A 12 6.92 4.47 -16.25
N ILE A 13 7.71 5.11 -17.12
CA ILE A 13 7.29 5.53 -18.45
C ILE A 13 8.38 5.17 -19.47
N ARG A 14 8.01 4.54 -20.57
CA ARG A 14 8.84 4.33 -21.75
C ARG A 14 8.21 5.02 -22.95
N LEU A 15 8.92 5.95 -23.57
CA LEU A 15 8.49 6.67 -24.78
C LEU A 15 8.83 5.90 -26.06
N LEU A 16 7.84 5.50 -26.83
CA LEU A 16 8.01 4.64 -28.01
C LEU A 16 8.30 5.41 -29.32
N LYS A 17 8.21 6.74 -29.30
CA LYS A 17 8.56 7.61 -30.43
C LYS A 17 9.83 8.42 -30.14
N PRO A 18 10.51 8.96 -31.16
CA PRO A 18 11.60 9.93 -30.97
C PRO A 18 11.14 11.17 -30.18
N LEU A 19 12.04 11.83 -29.46
CA LEU A 19 11.69 12.97 -28.60
C LEU A 19 11.06 14.14 -29.39
N GLU A 20 11.48 14.34 -30.65
CA GLU A 20 10.90 15.35 -31.56
C GLU A 20 9.40 15.13 -31.78
N TYR A 21 8.94 13.87 -31.88
CA TYR A 21 7.52 13.57 -32.09
C TYR A 21 6.66 14.19 -30.99
N TYR A 22 7.09 14.09 -29.73
CA TYR A 22 6.34 14.66 -28.62
C TYR A 22 6.38 16.19 -28.61
N LYS A 23 7.50 16.79 -29.04
CA LYS A 23 7.57 18.25 -29.23
C LYS A 23 6.58 18.72 -30.28
N GLN A 24 6.50 18.04 -31.41
CA GLN A 24 5.59 18.38 -32.50
C GLN A 24 4.12 18.16 -32.11
N LYS A 25 3.79 17.00 -31.53
CA LYS A 25 2.42 16.63 -31.18
C LYS A 25 1.88 17.34 -29.93
N TYR A 26 2.70 17.45 -28.88
CA TYR A 26 2.28 17.98 -27.57
C TYR A 26 2.86 19.36 -27.25
N GLY A 27 3.64 19.95 -28.16
CA GLY A 27 4.22 21.29 -28.01
C GLY A 27 5.46 21.36 -27.10
N THR A 28 5.91 20.24 -26.52
CA THR A 28 7.01 20.23 -25.54
C THR A 28 7.83 18.93 -25.56
N TYR A 29 9.15 19.04 -25.35
CA TYR A 29 10.01 17.87 -25.08
C TYR A 29 9.79 17.29 -23.67
N LEU A 30 9.14 18.05 -22.78
CA LEU A 30 8.92 17.65 -21.39
C LEU A 30 7.72 16.70 -21.22
N TYR A 31 7.17 16.14 -22.29
CA TYR A 31 5.99 15.28 -22.22
C TYR A 31 6.18 14.14 -21.20
N GLY A 32 7.25 13.34 -21.34
CA GLY A 32 7.53 12.22 -20.43
C GLY A 32 7.73 12.68 -18.98
N LEU A 33 8.52 13.73 -18.78
CA LEU A 33 8.79 14.30 -17.45
C LEU A 33 7.52 14.87 -16.78
N ASN A 34 6.68 15.60 -17.52
CA ASN A 34 5.41 16.13 -17.03
C ASN A 34 4.43 15.01 -16.67
N LYS A 35 4.38 13.93 -17.47
CA LYS A 35 3.58 12.76 -17.16
C LYS A 35 4.09 12.06 -15.91
N LEU A 36 5.41 11.93 -15.73
CA LEU A 36 6.01 11.38 -14.52
C LEU A 36 5.65 12.19 -13.28
N TYR A 37 5.76 13.53 -13.35
CA TYR A 37 5.35 14.43 -12.27
C TYR A 37 3.91 14.15 -11.82
N LEU A 38 2.98 14.09 -12.78
CA LEU A 38 1.57 13.83 -12.50
C LEU A 38 1.34 12.41 -11.92
N LEU A 39 2.04 11.39 -12.43
CA LEU A 39 1.95 10.02 -11.88
C LEU A 39 2.41 9.97 -10.41
N MET A 40 3.47 10.72 -10.08
CA MET A 40 4.00 10.80 -8.71
C MET A 40 3.08 11.58 -7.78
N GLU A 41 2.61 12.77 -8.18
CA GLU A 41 1.66 13.57 -7.37
C GLU A 41 0.36 12.82 -7.11
N LYS A 42 -0.15 12.09 -8.11
CA LYS A 42 -1.34 11.24 -7.97
C LYS A 42 -1.08 9.96 -7.18
N GLN A 43 0.14 9.68 -6.75
CA GLN A 43 0.47 8.57 -5.86
C GLN A 43 1.00 9.03 -4.50
N HIS A 44 0.91 10.32 -4.16
CA HIS A 44 1.40 10.87 -2.90
C HIS A 44 0.81 10.22 -1.62
N ASN A 45 -0.32 9.51 -1.74
CA ASN A 45 -0.86 8.66 -0.67
C ASN A 45 0.05 7.47 -0.33
N ARG A 46 0.97 7.07 -1.21
CA ARG A 46 1.90 5.94 -1.07
C ARG A 46 3.33 6.38 -0.73
N GLY A 47 3.52 7.55 -0.15
CA GLY A 47 4.85 8.01 0.24
C GLY A 47 4.98 9.50 0.42
N GLN A 48 5.37 9.91 1.62
CA GLN A 48 5.55 11.32 2.01
C GLN A 48 6.91 11.56 2.68
N GLU A 49 7.76 10.54 2.79
CA GLU A 49 9.06 10.68 3.48
C GLU A 49 10.22 10.96 2.54
N GLY A 50 10.03 10.71 1.25
CA GLY A 50 11.01 11.00 0.23
C GLY A 50 10.52 10.57 -1.13
N ALA A 51 11.21 11.05 -2.17
CA ALA A 51 10.91 10.70 -3.54
C ALA A 51 12.21 10.62 -4.34
N GLY A 52 12.14 9.95 -5.49
CA GLY A 52 13.23 9.96 -6.45
C GLY A 52 12.74 9.83 -7.88
N VAL A 53 13.53 10.42 -8.77
CA VAL A 53 13.32 10.40 -10.21
C VAL A 53 14.59 9.89 -10.88
N GLY A 54 14.42 9.01 -11.85
CA GLY A 54 15.46 8.53 -12.76
C GLY A 54 15.05 8.80 -14.20
N CYS A 55 16.04 9.08 -15.06
CA CYS A 55 15.84 9.25 -16.50
C CYS A 55 17.01 8.60 -17.25
N ILE A 56 16.69 7.80 -18.27
CA ILE A 56 17.66 7.19 -19.19
C ILE A 56 17.52 7.83 -20.57
N LYS A 57 18.66 8.20 -21.13
CA LYS A 57 18.81 8.73 -22.48
C LYS A 57 19.53 7.71 -23.35
N MET A 58 18.90 7.27 -24.43
CA MET A 58 19.39 6.15 -25.23
C MET A 58 20.43 6.55 -26.27
N TYR A 59 20.43 7.82 -26.67
CA TYR A 59 21.20 8.31 -27.82
C TYR A 59 22.28 9.33 -27.43
N SER A 60 22.64 9.40 -26.15
CA SER A 60 23.75 10.24 -25.69
C SER A 60 25.08 9.77 -26.31
N PRO A 61 25.90 10.67 -26.87
CA PRO A 61 27.21 10.32 -27.39
C PRO A 61 28.20 10.03 -26.26
N ALA A 62 29.25 9.27 -26.57
CA ALA A 62 30.33 8.98 -25.63
C ALA A 62 30.94 10.28 -25.07
N GLY A 63 31.23 10.28 -23.76
CA GLY A 63 31.69 11.47 -23.03
C GLY A 63 30.56 12.37 -22.50
N SER A 64 29.29 12.01 -22.76
CA SER A 64 28.12 12.69 -22.20
C SER A 64 27.37 11.80 -21.20
N GLU A 65 26.67 12.43 -20.26
CA GLU A 65 25.82 11.70 -19.31
C GLU A 65 24.57 11.15 -20.02
N TYR A 66 24.15 9.95 -19.63
CA TYR A 66 22.97 9.28 -20.16
C TYR A 66 22.06 8.74 -19.05
N VAL A 67 22.53 8.72 -17.80
CA VAL A 67 21.75 8.34 -16.63
C VAL A 67 21.63 9.52 -15.68
N PHE A 68 20.42 10.04 -15.57
CA PHE A 68 20.10 11.13 -14.65
C PHE A 68 19.32 10.59 -13.45
N ARG A 69 19.62 11.11 -12.26
CA ARG A 69 18.91 10.73 -11.03
C ARG A 69 18.89 11.87 -10.03
N GLU A 70 17.70 12.25 -9.58
CA GLU A 70 17.47 13.18 -8.47
C GLU A 70 16.66 12.51 -7.36
N ARG A 71 16.93 12.89 -6.11
CA ARG A 71 16.24 12.37 -4.92
C ARG A 71 16.15 13.44 -3.86
N ALA A 72 15.03 13.44 -3.13
CA ALA A 72 14.80 14.36 -2.02
C ALA A 72 14.07 13.66 -0.87
N LEU A 73 14.10 14.30 0.30
CA LEU A 73 13.46 13.81 1.53
C LEU A 73 12.28 14.70 1.91
N GLY A 74 11.38 14.16 2.73
CA GLY A 74 10.23 14.86 3.28
C GLY A 74 9.04 14.96 2.32
N SER A 75 7.96 15.58 2.83
CA SER A 75 6.68 15.64 2.13
C SER A 75 6.70 16.54 0.89
N GLY A 76 7.67 17.45 0.79
CA GLY A 76 7.90 18.31 -0.37
C GLY A 76 8.85 17.72 -1.42
N ALA A 77 9.27 16.46 -1.28
CA ALA A 77 10.34 15.87 -2.08
C ALA A 77 10.05 15.89 -3.59
N ILE A 78 8.80 15.68 -4.00
CA ILE A 78 8.42 15.74 -5.42
C ILE A 78 8.68 17.15 -5.95
N GLN A 79 8.18 18.18 -5.27
CA GLN A 79 8.31 19.56 -5.73
C GLN A 79 9.79 20.01 -5.75
N GLU A 80 10.58 19.60 -4.76
CA GLU A 80 12.02 19.87 -4.71
C GLU A 80 12.77 19.26 -5.91
N ILE A 81 12.53 17.97 -6.20
CA ILE A 81 13.16 17.26 -7.31
C ILE A 81 12.82 17.94 -8.64
N PHE A 82 11.54 18.18 -8.91
CA PHE A 82 11.13 18.77 -10.18
C PHE A 82 11.56 20.23 -10.31
N SER A 83 11.67 20.98 -9.20
CA SER A 83 12.28 22.33 -9.20
C SER A 83 13.76 22.31 -9.58
N SER A 84 14.53 21.36 -9.02
CA SER A 84 15.93 21.13 -9.37
C SER A 84 16.09 20.78 -10.85
N ILE A 85 15.30 19.81 -11.34
CA ILE A 85 15.33 19.41 -12.76
C ILE A 85 14.97 20.59 -13.67
N ASN A 86 13.91 21.36 -13.35
CA ASN A 86 13.51 22.52 -14.15
C ASN A 86 14.58 23.61 -14.19
N SER A 87 15.32 23.81 -13.09
CA SER A 87 16.44 24.75 -13.05
C SER A 87 17.59 24.32 -13.96
N GLN A 88 17.92 23.02 -14.00
CA GLN A 88 18.92 22.48 -14.93
C GLN A 88 18.49 22.64 -16.40
N LEU A 89 17.20 22.42 -16.68
CA LEU A 89 16.63 22.60 -18.02
C LEU A 89 16.57 24.06 -18.48
N ALA A 90 16.29 24.99 -17.56
CA ALA A 90 16.25 26.42 -17.86
C ALA A 90 17.63 26.94 -18.33
N ASN A 91 18.71 26.41 -17.76
CA ASN A 91 20.09 26.82 -18.08
C ASN A 91 20.54 26.44 -19.51
N VAL A 92 19.86 25.50 -20.16
CA VAL A 92 20.25 25.02 -21.50
C VAL A 92 19.31 25.50 -22.62
N HIS A 93 18.26 26.26 -22.28
CA HIS A 93 17.32 26.87 -23.24
C HIS A 93 16.79 25.87 -24.29
N ILE A 94 16.25 24.73 -23.85
CA ILE A 94 15.87 23.59 -24.72
C ILE A 94 15.00 23.91 -25.94
N ASN A 95 14.23 25.00 -25.93
CA ASN A 95 13.37 25.38 -27.06
C ASN A 95 14.13 26.10 -28.19
N GLU A 96 15.35 26.58 -27.91
CA GLU A 96 16.23 27.23 -28.88
C GLU A 96 17.25 26.25 -29.49
N GLN A 97 17.34 25.04 -28.94
CA GLN A 97 18.27 23.99 -29.35
C GLN A 97 17.68 23.17 -30.52
N SER A 98 18.55 22.52 -31.30
CA SER A 98 18.10 21.58 -32.33
C SER A 98 17.55 20.29 -31.71
N ASN A 99 16.72 19.55 -32.46
CA ASN A 99 16.19 18.26 -32.02
C ASN A 99 17.32 17.29 -31.63
N GLU A 100 18.37 17.22 -32.45
CA GLU A 100 19.52 16.35 -32.24
C GLU A 100 20.28 16.72 -30.97
N TRP A 101 20.43 18.03 -30.70
CA TRP A 101 21.06 18.49 -29.47
C TRP A 101 20.25 18.07 -28.25
N VAL A 102 18.92 18.26 -28.29
CA VAL A 102 18.03 17.86 -27.19
C VAL A 102 18.09 16.35 -26.98
N GLU A 103 18.07 15.56 -28.05
CA GLU A 103 18.16 14.10 -28.00
C GLU A 103 19.53 13.58 -27.53
N SER A 104 20.59 14.37 -27.65
CA SER A 104 21.95 13.97 -27.27
C SER A 104 22.39 14.49 -25.90
N TYR A 105 21.97 15.70 -25.49
CA TYR A 105 22.62 16.42 -24.39
C TYR A 105 21.67 17.01 -23.34
N ALA A 106 20.38 17.18 -23.63
CA ALA A 106 19.48 17.82 -22.67
C ALA A 106 19.34 16.96 -21.39
N PRO A 107 19.57 17.53 -20.20
CA PRO A 107 19.50 16.79 -18.95
C PRO A 107 18.05 16.39 -18.65
N PHE A 108 17.82 15.19 -18.11
CA PHE A 108 16.49 14.67 -17.76
C PHE A 108 15.45 14.60 -18.89
N ILE A 109 15.81 14.89 -20.14
CA ILE A 109 14.98 14.62 -21.32
C ILE A 109 15.50 13.34 -21.97
N GLY A 110 14.74 12.25 -21.85
CA GLY A 110 15.15 10.93 -22.33
C GLY A 110 13.94 10.05 -22.62
N GLU A 111 14.20 8.78 -22.91
CA GLU A 111 13.19 7.87 -23.45
C GLU A 111 12.63 6.91 -22.38
N VAL A 112 13.30 6.81 -21.22
CA VAL A 112 12.82 6.03 -20.06
C VAL A 112 12.82 6.88 -18.81
N TYR A 113 11.72 6.85 -18.08
CA TYR A 113 11.54 7.55 -16.81
C TYR A 113 11.16 6.59 -15.71
N MET A 114 11.71 6.83 -14.52
CA MET A 114 11.44 6.08 -13.31
C MET A 114 11.11 7.07 -12.18
N GLY A 115 10.03 6.82 -11.46
CA GLY A 115 9.59 7.59 -10.31
C GLY A 115 9.33 6.66 -9.14
N HIS A 116 9.70 7.11 -7.95
CA HIS A 116 9.46 6.37 -6.71
C HIS A 116 9.05 7.31 -5.59
N LEU A 117 8.06 6.89 -4.82
CA LEU A 117 7.58 7.57 -3.62
C LEU A 117 7.85 6.67 -2.43
N ARG A 118 8.57 7.20 -1.44
CA ARG A 118 9.00 6.46 -0.26
C ARG A 118 8.11 6.76 0.93
N TYR A 119 7.70 5.70 1.59
CA TYR A 119 7.20 5.72 2.96
C TYR A 119 8.12 4.80 3.77
N SER A 120 8.74 5.28 4.85
CA SER A 120 9.50 4.40 5.75
C SER A 120 8.64 4.05 6.93
N THR A 121 8.50 2.76 7.12
CA THR A 121 7.89 2.17 8.30
C THR A 121 8.95 2.03 9.40
N THR A 122 10.25 2.00 9.07
CA THR A 122 11.38 1.63 9.97
C THR A 122 11.96 2.74 10.84
N GLY A 123 11.53 3.98 10.65
CA GLY A 123 12.20 5.16 11.22
C GLY A 123 13.60 5.43 10.64
N ARG A 124 14.13 4.56 9.75
CA ARG A 124 15.36 4.85 9.01
C ARG A 124 15.09 5.94 7.97
N SER A 125 15.70 7.09 8.18
CA SER A 125 15.67 8.25 7.29
C SER A 125 17.00 8.40 6.56
N GLY A 126 17.01 9.24 5.52
CA GLY A 126 18.22 9.56 4.78
C GLY A 126 18.18 9.15 3.32
N LEU A 127 18.91 9.89 2.51
CA LEU A 127 18.91 9.77 1.05
C LEU A 127 19.40 8.41 0.55
N ASN A 128 20.19 7.69 1.36
CA ASN A 128 20.71 6.37 1.03
C ASN A 128 19.63 5.28 0.90
N TYR A 129 18.45 5.51 1.47
CA TYR A 129 17.31 4.59 1.40
C TYR A 129 16.25 5.04 0.39
N VAL A 130 16.47 6.17 -0.28
CA VAL A 130 15.54 6.69 -1.28
C VAL A 130 15.90 6.11 -2.64
N HIS A 131 14.96 5.39 -3.24
CA HIS A 131 15.05 4.91 -4.61
C HIS A 131 14.95 6.09 -5.60
N PRO A 132 15.40 5.98 -6.85
CA PRO A 132 16.02 4.79 -7.46
C PRO A 132 17.46 4.50 -7.00
N PHE A 133 17.79 3.22 -6.90
CA PHE A 133 19.18 2.76 -6.76
C PHE A 133 19.81 2.57 -8.13
N LEU A 134 21.11 2.78 -8.22
CA LEU A 134 21.83 2.82 -9.49
C LEU A 134 23.15 2.05 -9.40
N ARG A 135 23.33 1.09 -10.29
CA ARG A 135 24.59 0.41 -10.59
C ARG A 135 25.10 0.94 -11.93
N ARG A 136 26.23 1.65 -11.91
CA ARG A 136 26.83 2.23 -13.13
C ARG A 136 27.87 1.29 -13.73
N ASN A 137 27.91 1.25 -15.06
CA ASN A 137 28.94 0.58 -15.85
C ASN A 137 29.30 1.43 -17.08
N ASN A 138 30.50 1.22 -17.62
CA ASN A 138 30.93 1.87 -18.87
C ASN A 138 30.20 1.31 -20.10
N TRP A 139 29.66 0.09 -20.02
CA TRP A 139 28.75 -0.44 -21.02
C TRP A 139 27.30 -0.14 -20.60
N CYS A 140 26.57 0.61 -21.42
CA CYS A 140 25.18 0.99 -21.15
C CYS A 140 24.27 -0.23 -20.90
N SER A 141 24.52 -1.32 -21.62
CA SER A 141 23.84 -2.62 -21.44
C SER A 141 24.10 -3.32 -20.09
N ARG A 142 24.99 -2.79 -19.24
CA ARG A 142 25.26 -3.29 -17.88
C ARG A 142 24.93 -2.29 -16.77
N SER A 143 24.56 -1.07 -17.14
CA SER A 143 24.05 -0.08 -16.19
C SER A 143 22.61 -0.43 -15.85
N LEU A 144 22.29 -0.47 -14.55
CA LEU A 144 20.98 -0.86 -14.03
C LEU A 144 20.50 0.16 -13.00
N MET A 145 19.29 0.67 -13.20
CA MET A 145 18.58 1.46 -12.20
C MET A 145 17.37 0.67 -11.70
N LEU A 146 17.10 0.72 -10.40
CA LEU A 146 16.08 -0.10 -9.74
C LEU A 146 15.25 0.71 -8.73
N CYS A 147 13.94 0.56 -8.78
CA CYS A 147 13.01 1.00 -7.74
C CYS A 147 11.97 -0.10 -7.46
N GLY A 148 11.20 0.02 -6.39
CA GLY A 148 10.13 -0.94 -6.18
C GLY A 148 9.28 -0.65 -4.95
N ASN A 149 8.08 -1.21 -4.94
CA ASN A 149 7.25 -1.33 -3.75
C ASN A 149 7.37 -2.76 -3.26
N PHE A 150 8.30 -3.02 -2.34
CA PHE A 150 8.55 -4.36 -1.87
C PHE A 150 9.06 -4.42 -0.44
N ASN A 151 8.81 -5.56 0.18
CA ASN A 151 9.54 -6.03 1.34
C ASN A 151 9.91 -7.50 1.14
N MET A 152 11.19 -7.82 1.35
CA MET A 152 11.69 -9.20 1.33
C MET A 152 11.70 -9.76 2.74
N THR A 153 11.23 -10.99 2.89
CA THR A 153 11.15 -11.71 4.17
C THR A 153 12.30 -12.68 4.38
N ASN A 154 13.09 -12.97 3.33
CA ASN A 154 14.27 -13.84 3.38
C ASN A 154 15.60 -13.12 3.02
N VAL A 155 15.78 -11.87 3.44
CA VAL A 155 16.98 -11.06 3.12
C VAL A 155 18.30 -11.77 3.46
N ASP A 156 18.35 -12.50 4.58
CA ASP A 156 19.52 -13.28 5.00
C ASP A 156 19.88 -14.38 3.98
N GLU A 157 18.90 -15.09 3.45
CA GLU A 157 19.10 -16.13 2.44
C GLU A 157 19.57 -15.53 1.11
N ILE A 158 18.94 -14.43 0.67
CA ILE A 158 19.36 -13.73 -0.55
C ILE A 158 20.80 -13.24 -0.39
N PHE A 159 21.14 -12.64 0.76
CA PHE A 159 22.50 -12.18 1.06
C PHE A 159 23.52 -13.32 0.98
N ASN A 160 23.25 -14.44 1.66
CA ASN A 160 24.12 -15.61 1.66
C ASN A 160 24.30 -16.16 0.23
N SER A 161 23.22 -16.23 -0.56
CA SER A 161 23.30 -16.68 -1.97
C SER A 161 24.19 -15.81 -2.84
N VAL A 162 24.30 -14.51 -2.52
CA VAL A 162 25.18 -13.56 -3.23
C VAL A 162 26.63 -13.76 -2.78
N VAL A 163 26.87 -13.93 -1.48
CA VAL A 163 28.21 -14.17 -0.90
C VAL A 163 28.79 -15.50 -1.37
N GLU A 164 28.00 -16.58 -1.41
CA GLU A 164 28.43 -17.90 -1.88
C GLU A 164 28.89 -17.90 -3.35
N LYS A 165 28.40 -16.95 -4.15
CA LYS A 165 28.85 -16.74 -5.54
C LYS A 165 30.17 -15.96 -5.62
N GLY A 166 30.81 -15.66 -4.49
CA GLY A 166 32.08 -14.95 -4.39
C GLY A 166 31.95 -13.42 -4.43
N GLN A 167 30.73 -12.87 -4.33
CA GLN A 167 30.54 -11.42 -4.24
C GLN A 167 30.73 -10.93 -2.80
N HIS A 168 31.06 -9.64 -2.66
CA HIS A 168 31.20 -8.98 -1.35
C HIS A 168 30.25 -7.77 -1.27
N PRO A 169 28.96 -7.98 -0.93
CA PRO A 169 28.01 -6.88 -0.82
C PRO A 169 28.43 -5.91 0.29
N ARG A 170 28.58 -4.64 -0.08
CA ARG A 170 29.07 -3.59 0.84
C ARG A 170 28.01 -3.10 1.83
N ILE A 171 26.74 -3.29 1.49
CA ILE A 171 25.60 -2.79 2.26
C ILE A 171 24.63 -3.94 2.43
N TYR A 172 24.33 -4.26 3.67
CA TYR A 172 23.27 -5.20 4.03
C TYR A 172 21.93 -4.47 3.98
N SER A 173 21.29 -4.51 2.81
CA SER A 173 19.95 -3.97 2.55
C SER A 173 19.29 -4.77 1.44
N ASP A 174 18.06 -5.23 1.67
CA ASP A 174 17.17 -5.82 0.65
C ASP A 174 17.36 -5.27 -0.77
N THR A 175 17.22 -3.95 -0.96
CA THR A 175 17.28 -3.31 -2.28
C THR A 175 18.68 -3.37 -2.89
N VAL A 176 19.73 -3.19 -2.10
CA VAL A 176 21.11 -3.24 -2.59
C VAL A 176 21.48 -4.67 -2.97
N ILE A 177 21.09 -5.65 -2.16
CA ILE A 177 21.37 -7.06 -2.41
C ILE A 177 20.64 -7.51 -3.69
N ILE A 178 19.37 -7.14 -3.88
CA ILE A 178 18.63 -7.39 -5.12
C ILE A 178 19.32 -6.72 -6.33
N LEU A 179 19.77 -5.46 -6.19
CA LEU A 179 20.48 -4.76 -7.24
C LEU A 179 21.77 -5.48 -7.66
N GLU A 180 22.55 -5.99 -6.70
CA GLU A 180 23.77 -6.75 -7.00
C GLU A 180 23.46 -8.13 -7.59
N GLN A 181 22.43 -8.82 -7.10
CA GLN A 181 22.01 -10.12 -7.62
C GLN A 181 21.55 -10.01 -9.08
N LEU A 182 20.71 -9.02 -9.39
CA LEU A 182 20.28 -8.71 -10.75
C LEU A 182 21.43 -8.20 -11.62
N GLY A 183 22.32 -7.36 -11.06
CA GLY A 183 23.51 -6.89 -11.76
C GLY A 183 24.43 -8.02 -12.20
N TYR A 184 24.64 -9.01 -11.33
CA TYR A 184 25.41 -10.21 -11.65
C TYR A 184 24.75 -11.08 -12.73
N ALA A 185 23.42 -11.27 -12.66
CA ALA A 185 22.68 -12.01 -13.68
C ALA A 185 22.71 -11.27 -15.04
N LEU A 186 22.60 -9.94 -15.03
CA LEU A 186 22.74 -9.09 -16.20
C LEU A 186 24.14 -9.19 -16.83
N ASP A 187 25.19 -9.19 -16.02
CA ASP A 187 26.56 -9.35 -16.51
C ASP A 187 26.76 -10.71 -17.20
N LYS A 188 26.15 -11.77 -16.70
CA LYS A 188 26.17 -13.10 -17.35
C LYS A 188 25.48 -13.07 -18.72
N GLU A 189 24.30 -12.49 -18.80
CA GLU A 189 23.56 -12.39 -20.06
C GLU A 189 24.32 -11.54 -21.08
N ASN A 190 24.90 -10.43 -20.62
CA ASN A 190 25.76 -9.58 -21.43
C ASN A 190 27.01 -10.34 -21.95
N ASN A 191 27.67 -11.12 -21.08
CA ASN A 191 28.81 -11.95 -21.48
C ASN A 191 28.43 -13.05 -22.48
N ARG A 192 27.25 -13.67 -22.32
CA ARG A 192 26.71 -14.64 -23.28
C ARG A 192 26.60 -14.02 -24.67
N LEU A 193 25.98 -12.84 -24.76
CA LEU A 193 25.83 -12.10 -26.02
C LEU A 193 27.18 -11.61 -26.56
N TYR A 194 28.11 -11.21 -25.68
CA TYR A 194 29.46 -10.85 -26.08
C TYR A 194 30.16 -11.99 -26.82
N HIS A 195 30.11 -13.21 -26.29
CA HIS A 195 30.67 -14.39 -26.94
C HIS A 195 29.95 -14.69 -28.26
N GLU A 196 28.61 -14.73 -28.24
CA GLU A 196 27.79 -15.01 -29.41
C GLU A 196 28.09 -14.05 -30.59
N PHE A 197 28.18 -12.75 -30.32
CA PHE A 197 28.44 -11.77 -31.36
C PHE A 197 29.91 -11.68 -31.76
N THR A 198 30.84 -12.08 -30.88
CA THR A 198 32.25 -12.26 -31.24
C THR A 198 32.42 -13.42 -32.21
N GLU A 199 31.73 -14.55 -31.99
CA GLU A 199 31.72 -15.69 -32.93
C GLU A 199 31.10 -15.34 -34.28
N LYS A 200 30.13 -14.40 -34.29
CA LYS A 200 29.56 -13.82 -35.52
C LYS A 200 30.46 -12.76 -36.19
N GLY A 201 31.66 -12.52 -35.65
CA GLY A 201 32.65 -11.61 -36.23
C GLY A 201 32.42 -10.12 -35.93
N LEU A 202 31.55 -9.77 -34.99
CA LEU A 202 31.35 -8.38 -34.55
C LEU A 202 32.39 -8.01 -33.48
N ASP A 203 32.94 -6.80 -33.57
CA ASP A 203 33.84 -6.23 -32.57
C ASP A 203 33.56 -4.73 -32.35
N GLY A 204 34.09 -4.16 -31.27
CA GLY A 204 33.94 -2.74 -30.93
C GLY A 204 32.48 -2.28 -30.82
N ILE A 205 32.18 -1.12 -31.44
CA ILE A 205 30.85 -0.49 -31.43
C ILE A 205 29.76 -1.40 -32.04
N PRO A 206 29.95 -2.03 -33.22
CA PRO A 206 28.97 -2.97 -33.77
C PRO A 206 28.55 -4.08 -32.81
N ARG A 207 29.50 -4.67 -32.06
CA ARG A 207 29.17 -5.70 -31.06
C ARG A 207 28.40 -5.12 -29.88
N ALA A 208 28.82 -3.95 -29.38
CA ALA A 208 28.14 -3.29 -28.27
C ALA A 208 26.67 -2.98 -28.61
N MET A 209 26.43 -2.43 -29.80
CA MET A 209 25.07 -2.19 -30.30
C MET A 209 24.28 -3.51 -30.43
N ALA A 210 24.89 -4.55 -31.00
CA ALA A 210 24.24 -5.85 -31.12
C ALA A 210 23.87 -6.46 -29.75
N ILE A 211 24.71 -6.31 -28.72
CA ILE A 211 24.38 -6.73 -27.35
C ILE A 211 23.18 -5.94 -26.82
N GLU A 212 23.20 -4.60 -26.94
CA GLU A 212 22.10 -3.74 -26.47
C GLU A 212 20.78 -4.05 -27.18
N ASP A 213 20.82 -4.36 -28.47
CA ASP A 213 19.63 -4.63 -29.27
C ASP A 213 19.04 -6.03 -29.00
N ASN A 214 19.79 -6.94 -28.36
CA ASN A 214 19.43 -8.35 -28.17
C ASN A 214 19.44 -8.81 -26.70
N ILE A 215 19.60 -7.90 -25.73
CA ILE A 215 19.54 -8.26 -24.32
C ILE A 215 18.13 -8.73 -23.95
N ASP A 216 18.03 -9.93 -23.35
CA ASP A 216 16.75 -10.46 -22.87
C ASP A 216 16.73 -10.44 -21.34
N LEU A 217 15.80 -9.67 -20.79
CA LEU A 217 15.61 -9.55 -19.34
C LEU A 217 14.88 -10.76 -18.75
N ARG A 218 14.18 -11.56 -19.56
CA ARG A 218 13.49 -12.76 -19.09
C ARG A 218 14.43 -13.75 -18.38
N PRO A 219 15.55 -14.23 -18.99
CA PRO A 219 16.47 -15.13 -18.31
C PRO A 219 17.16 -14.48 -17.11
N VAL A 220 17.40 -13.16 -17.14
CA VAL A 220 17.96 -12.42 -16.00
C VAL A 220 17.02 -12.54 -14.80
N LEU A 221 15.75 -12.17 -14.97
CA LEU A 221 14.73 -12.23 -13.91
C LEU A 221 14.47 -13.67 -13.46
N ALA A 222 14.31 -14.61 -14.39
CA ALA A 222 14.03 -16.01 -14.08
C ALA A 222 15.18 -16.71 -13.31
N SER A 223 16.41 -16.20 -13.41
CA SER A 223 17.56 -16.75 -12.68
C SER A 223 17.72 -16.21 -11.24
N THR A 224 17.00 -15.14 -10.88
CA THR A 224 17.14 -14.47 -9.59
C THR A 224 15.86 -14.50 -8.77
N ALA A 225 14.73 -14.15 -9.40
CA ALA A 225 13.46 -13.92 -8.72
C ALA A 225 12.83 -15.15 -8.02
N PRO A 226 13.05 -16.41 -8.47
CA PRO A 226 12.56 -17.58 -7.74
C PRO A 226 13.08 -17.70 -6.30
N GLY A 227 14.20 -17.06 -5.96
CA GLY A 227 14.74 -17.03 -4.59
C GLY A 227 14.21 -15.90 -3.72
N TRP A 228 13.26 -15.10 -4.19
CA TRP A 228 12.72 -13.96 -3.45
C TRP A 228 11.46 -14.35 -2.70
N ASP A 229 11.51 -14.29 -1.37
CA ASP A 229 10.35 -14.43 -0.49
C ASP A 229 9.88 -13.04 -0.06
N GLY A 230 8.58 -12.77 -0.19
CA GLY A 230 7.99 -11.49 0.20
C GLY A 230 6.90 -11.00 -0.73
N GLY A 231 6.47 -9.76 -0.52
CA GLY A 231 5.48 -9.08 -1.35
C GLY A 231 6.15 -7.96 -2.11
N TYR A 232 6.03 -7.95 -3.44
CA TYR A 232 6.86 -7.06 -4.26
C TYR A 232 6.30 -6.72 -5.63
N VAL A 233 6.55 -5.46 -6.00
CA VAL A 233 6.63 -4.99 -7.38
C VAL A 233 7.99 -4.31 -7.52
N ILE A 234 8.90 -4.95 -8.27
CA ILE A 234 10.24 -4.43 -8.52
C ILE A 234 10.29 -3.94 -9.97
N CYS A 235 10.75 -2.71 -10.16
CA CYS A 235 10.88 -2.06 -11.46
C CYS A 235 12.35 -1.77 -11.74
N GLY A 236 12.76 -1.91 -13.01
CA GLY A 236 14.11 -1.60 -13.42
C GLY A 236 14.20 -1.02 -14.82
N THR A 237 15.31 -0.36 -15.08
CA THR A 237 15.70 0.08 -16.43
C THR A 237 17.19 -0.14 -16.65
N LEU A 238 17.55 -0.52 -17.87
CA LEU A 238 18.94 -0.57 -18.32
C LEU A 238 19.36 0.76 -18.92
N GLY A 239 20.68 1.00 -18.93
CA GLY A 239 21.27 2.14 -19.63
C GLY A 239 21.01 2.15 -21.13
N SER A 240 20.77 0.99 -21.72
CA SER A 240 20.42 0.80 -23.14
C SER A 240 18.97 1.18 -23.48
N GLY A 241 18.11 1.45 -22.49
CA GLY A 241 16.72 1.86 -22.69
C GLY A 241 15.67 0.77 -22.46
N ASP A 242 16.07 -0.44 -22.06
CA ASP A 242 15.15 -1.50 -21.66
C ASP A 242 14.47 -1.15 -20.33
N MET A 243 13.17 -1.41 -20.22
CA MET A 243 12.35 -1.15 -19.03
C MET A 243 11.62 -2.43 -18.61
N TRP A 244 11.51 -2.69 -17.32
CA TRP A 244 10.73 -3.82 -16.81
C TRP A 244 10.07 -3.55 -15.46
N ALA A 245 9.02 -4.31 -15.17
CA ALA A 245 8.43 -4.43 -13.84
C ALA A 245 7.95 -5.87 -13.60
N LEU A 246 8.36 -6.47 -12.48
CA LEU A 246 8.02 -7.83 -12.06
C LEU A 246 7.19 -7.79 -10.77
N ARG A 247 6.10 -8.57 -10.75
CA ARG A 247 5.20 -8.73 -9.59
C ARG A 247 5.40 -10.08 -8.92
N ASP A 248 5.25 -10.11 -7.59
CA ASP A 248 5.31 -11.33 -6.77
C ASP A 248 4.26 -12.38 -7.20
N PRO A 249 4.52 -13.69 -6.96
CA PRO A 249 3.68 -14.77 -7.45
C PRO A 249 2.31 -14.88 -6.76
N HIS A 250 2.14 -14.26 -5.58
CA HIS A 250 0.87 -14.26 -4.83
C HIS A 250 0.00 -13.03 -5.15
N GLY A 251 0.58 -12.05 -5.87
CA GLY A 251 -0.07 -10.79 -6.23
C GLY A 251 -0.22 -9.84 -5.04
N ILE A 252 0.58 -9.98 -3.98
CA ILE A 252 0.47 -9.22 -2.73
C ILE A 252 0.49 -7.72 -3.00
N ARG A 253 1.43 -7.24 -3.83
CA ARG A 253 1.55 -5.81 -4.17
C ARG A 253 0.91 -5.45 -5.51
N PRO A 254 0.13 -4.36 -5.59
CA PRO A 254 -0.56 -4.00 -6.82
C PRO A 254 0.39 -3.36 -7.85
N ALA A 255 0.19 -3.73 -9.11
CA ALA A 255 0.84 -3.11 -10.25
C ALA A 255 -0.14 -3.08 -11.44
N PHE A 256 -0.21 -1.94 -12.11
CA PHE A 256 -1.05 -1.73 -13.27
C PHE A 256 -0.23 -1.15 -14.40
N TYR A 257 -0.58 -1.49 -15.64
CA TYR A 257 0.09 -1.00 -16.82
C TYR A 257 -0.88 -0.59 -17.94
N TYR A 258 -0.41 0.32 -18.77
CA TYR A 258 -1.08 0.77 -19.99
C TYR A 258 -0.03 1.00 -21.06
N TYR A 259 -0.35 0.68 -22.31
CA TYR A 259 0.46 1.13 -23.43
C TYR A 259 -0.36 1.33 -24.69
N ASP A 260 0.16 2.18 -25.57
CA ASP A 260 -0.30 2.43 -26.93
C ASP A 260 0.91 2.56 -27.87
N ASP A 261 0.73 3.12 -29.07
CA ASP A 261 1.80 3.30 -30.06
C ASP A 261 2.86 4.35 -29.65
N GLU A 262 2.64 5.09 -28.56
CA GLU A 262 3.48 6.18 -28.11
C GLU A 262 4.13 5.93 -26.77
N VAL A 263 3.49 5.23 -25.84
CA VAL A 263 4.00 5.14 -24.47
C VAL A 263 3.69 3.79 -23.84
N VAL A 264 4.58 3.33 -22.96
CA VAL A 264 4.30 2.27 -21.98
C VAL A 264 4.40 2.86 -20.58
N VAL A 265 3.44 2.55 -19.72
CA VAL A 265 3.34 3.06 -18.35
C VAL A 265 3.15 1.90 -17.39
N VAL A 266 3.82 1.96 -16.24
CA VAL A 266 3.52 1.12 -15.07
C VAL A 266 3.32 2.01 -13.85
N ALA A 267 2.31 1.75 -13.04
CA ALA A 267 2.06 2.44 -11.77
C ALA A 267 1.47 1.49 -10.72
N SER A 268 1.56 1.84 -9.43
CA SER A 268 0.99 1.04 -8.35
C SER A 268 -0.54 1.04 -8.33
N GLU A 269 -1.19 2.05 -8.92
CA GLU A 269 -2.65 2.20 -8.89
C GLU A 269 -3.24 2.50 -10.27
N ARG A 270 -4.37 1.85 -10.60
CA ARG A 270 -5.09 2.04 -11.86
C ARG A 270 -5.62 3.47 -12.09
N PRO A 271 -6.28 4.14 -11.11
CA PRO A 271 -6.84 5.48 -11.35
C PRO A 271 -5.78 6.54 -11.67
N VAL A 272 -4.54 6.31 -11.26
CA VAL A 272 -3.40 7.16 -11.54
C VAL A 272 -3.13 7.19 -13.03
N ILE A 273 -3.02 6.02 -13.67
CA ILE A 273 -2.85 5.90 -15.12
C ILE A 273 -4.04 6.52 -15.86
N GLN A 274 -5.27 6.19 -15.43
CA GLN A 274 -6.48 6.71 -16.05
C GLN A 274 -6.53 8.24 -16.05
N THR A 275 -6.20 8.86 -14.92
CA THR A 275 -6.22 10.32 -14.77
C THR A 275 -5.12 10.99 -15.59
N VAL A 276 -3.90 10.44 -15.55
CA VAL A 276 -2.73 11.08 -16.18
C VAL A 276 -2.74 10.93 -17.70
N PHE A 277 -3.25 9.81 -18.22
CA PHE A 277 -3.30 9.53 -19.65
C PHE A 277 -4.69 9.71 -20.27
N ASN A 278 -5.70 10.04 -19.46
CA ASN A 278 -7.09 10.22 -19.89
C ASN A 278 -7.63 8.98 -20.62
N VAL A 279 -7.46 7.81 -20.01
CA VAL A 279 -7.84 6.52 -20.60
C VAL A 279 -8.97 5.84 -19.82
N PRO A 280 -9.86 5.09 -20.50
CA PRO A 280 -10.95 4.38 -19.83
C PRO A 280 -10.41 3.22 -18.99
N ARG A 281 -11.16 2.79 -17.97
CA ARG A 281 -10.80 1.67 -17.08
C ARG A 281 -10.32 0.42 -17.84
N ARG A 282 -11.03 0.05 -18.91
CA ARG A 282 -10.75 -1.14 -19.73
C ARG A 282 -9.40 -1.13 -20.46
N ALA A 283 -8.75 0.04 -20.58
CA ALA A 283 -7.45 0.16 -21.24
C ALA A 283 -6.29 -0.15 -20.28
N VAL A 284 -6.52 -0.06 -18.97
CA VAL A 284 -5.48 -0.28 -17.96
C VAL A 284 -5.60 -1.71 -17.44
N ASN A 285 -4.51 -2.46 -17.57
CA ASN A 285 -4.43 -3.86 -17.17
C ASN A 285 -3.74 -3.97 -15.81
N GLU A 286 -4.13 -4.95 -15.02
CA GLU A 286 -3.36 -5.38 -13.84
C GLU A 286 -2.24 -6.30 -14.30
N LEU A 287 -1.02 -6.11 -13.79
CA LEU A 287 0.09 -7.03 -14.04
C LEU A 287 -0.20 -8.32 -13.27
N THR A 288 -0.33 -9.45 -13.97
CA THR A 288 -0.66 -10.74 -13.36
C THR A 288 0.41 -11.18 -12.35
N PRO A 289 0.05 -11.91 -11.28
CA PRO A 289 1.01 -12.44 -10.32
C PRO A 289 2.10 -13.27 -11.01
N GLY A 290 3.33 -13.15 -10.52
CA GLY A 290 4.50 -13.86 -11.06
C GLY A 290 4.96 -13.43 -12.45
N SER A 291 4.28 -12.47 -13.07
CA SER A 291 4.57 -11.99 -14.42
C SER A 291 5.39 -10.71 -14.41
N ALA A 292 6.17 -10.51 -15.47
CA ALA A 292 6.88 -9.27 -15.75
C ALA A 292 6.40 -8.62 -17.04
N ILE A 293 6.14 -7.31 -17.00
CA ILE A 293 6.09 -6.49 -18.22
C ILE A 293 7.52 -6.09 -18.57
N ILE A 294 7.94 -6.36 -19.81
CA ILE A 294 9.27 -6.07 -20.33
C ILE A 294 9.12 -5.27 -21.63
N VAL A 295 9.84 -4.17 -21.73
CA VAL A 295 9.93 -3.34 -22.93
C VAL A 295 11.38 -3.26 -23.33
N ASN A 296 11.72 -3.85 -24.47
CA ASN A 296 13.11 -3.84 -24.93
C ASN A 296 13.51 -2.47 -25.49
N LYS A 297 14.81 -2.30 -25.79
CA LYS A 297 15.37 -1.12 -26.46
C LYS A 297 14.54 -0.66 -27.68
N ALA A 298 14.10 -1.59 -28.52
CA ALA A 298 13.30 -1.33 -29.72
C ALA A 298 11.83 -0.92 -29.45
N GLY A 299 11.40 -0.88 -28.19
CA GLY A 299 10.03 -0.52 -27.80
C GLY A 299 9.03 -1.68 -27.90
N LYS A 300 9.48 -2.92 -28.12
CA LYS A 300 8.61 -4.09 -28.15
C LYS A 300 8.20 -4.48 -26.73
N VAL A 301 6.90 -4.46 -26.47
CA VAL A 301 6.30 -4.84 -25.19
C VAL A 301 6.03 -6.34 -25.15
N ARG A 302 6.36 -6.97 -24.03
CA ARG A 302 5.99 -8.35 -23.67
C ARG A 302 5.49 -8.37 -22.24
N VAL A 303 4.54 -9.27 -21.97
CA VAL A 303 4.18 -9.66 -20.61
C VAL A 303 4.47 -11.15 -20.52
N ASP A 304 5.53 -11.49 -19.80
CA ASP A 304 6.01 -12.86 -19.68
C ASP A 304 5.71 -13.38 -18.28
N ASP A 305 5.26 -14.63 -18.19
CA ASP A 305 5.25 -15.37 -16.93
C ASP A 305 6.69 -15.78 -16.56
N ILE A 306 7.15 -15.32 -15.40
CA ILE A 306 8.51 -15.52 -14.88
C ILE A 306 8.51 -16.53 -13.74
N LEU A 307 7.53 -16.46 -12.84
CA LEU A 307 7.48 -17.20 -11.58
C LEU A 307 6.33 -18.21 -11.50
N GLY A 308 5.34 -18.11 -12.39
CA GLY A 308 4.04 -18.75 -12.25
C GLY A 308 3.11 -17.96 -11.33
N GLU A 309 1.80 -18.15 -11.49
CA GLU A 309 0.79 -17.64 -10.55
C GLU A 309 0.66 -18.62 -9.38
N GLY A 310 0.92 -18.12 -8.18
CA GLY A 310 0.71 -18.84 -6.91
C GLY A 310 -0.74 -18.81 -6.47
N ARG A 311 -0.98 -19.07 -5.18
CA ARG A 311 -2.32 -18.89 -4.60
C ARG A 311 -2.67 -17.41 -4.61
N ASN A 312 -3.91 -17.06 -4.96
CA ASN A 312 -4.37 -15.69 -4.91
C ASN A 312 -4.41 -15.20 -3.45
N GLU A 313 -3.45 -14.38 -3.07
CA GLU A 313 -3.35 -13.75 -1.74
C GLU A 313 -3.08 -12.25 -1.91
N ARG A 314 -3.68 -11.65 -2.94
CA ARG A 314 -3.70 -10.20 -3.15
C ARG A 314 -4.19 -9.51 -1.88
N CYS A 315 -3.45 -8.49 -1.43
CA CYS A 315 -3.68 -7.83 -0.15
C CYS A 315 -5.09 -7.20 -0.03
N SER A 316 -5.89 -7.63 0.95
CA SER A 316 -7.20 -7.03 1.21
C SER A 316 -7.12 -5.61 1.80
N PHE A 317 -6.06 -5.28 2.54
CA PHE A 317 -5.83 -3.94 3.12
C PHE A 317 -5.64 -2.84 2.07
N GLU A 318 -5.16 -3.20 0.88
CA GLU A 318 -5.14 -2.30 -0.27
C GLU A 318 -6.58 -1.84 -0.61
N ARG A 319 -7.56 -2.73 -0.49
CA ARG A 319 -8.97 -2.44 -0.78
C ARG A 319 -9.66 -1.73 0.40
N ILE A 320 -9.38 -2.13 1.63
CA ILE A 320 -9.94 -1.52 2.85
C ILE A 320 -9.52 -0.05 2.97
N TYR A 321 -8.21 0.22 2.88
CA TYR A 321 -7.66 1.52 3.29
C TYR A 321 -6.68 2.11 2.28
N PHE A 322 -5.69 1.35 1.82
CA PHE A 322 -4.45 1.91 1.30
C PHE A 322 -4.57 2.48 -0.13
N SER A 323 -5.22 1.75 -1.04
CA SER A 323 -5.47 2.22 -2.40
C SER A 323 -6.56 3.30 -2.43
N ARG A 324 -6.59 4.07 -3.52
CA ARG A 324 -7.61 5.11 -3.69
C ARG A 324 -9.00 4.52 -3.84
N GLY A 325 -9.92 5.00 -3.01
CA GLY A 325 -11.36 4.69 -3.11
C GLY A 325 -12.03 5.14 -4.41
N SER A 326 -11.34 5.91 -5.26
CA SER A 326 -11.84 6.29 -6.59
C SER A 326 -11.68 5.20 -7.65
N ASP A 327 -10.93 4.12 -7.36
CA ASP A 327 -10.94 2.94 -8.25
C ASP A 327 -12.33 2.30 -8.25
N ALA A 328 -12.81 1.92 -9.43
CA ALA A 328 -14.18 1.45 -9.60
C ALA A 328 -14.48 0.15 -8.84
N ASP A 329 -13.47 -0.71 -8.64
CA ASP A 329 -13.62 -1.97 -7.91
C ASP A 329 -13.60 -1.69 -6.40
N ILE A 330 -12.58 -0.95 -5.94
CA ILE A 330 -12.42 -0.55 -4.53
C ILE A 330 -13.63 0.23 -4.03
N TYR A 331 -14.20 1.11 -4.86
CA TYR A 331 -15.38 1.88 -4.49
C TYR A 331 -16.57 0.97 -4.15
N LYS A 332 -16.79 -0.08 -4.95
CA LYS A 332 -17.88 -1.05 -4.73
C LYS A 332 -17.58 -1.94 -3.52
N GLU A 333 -16.34 -2.40 -3.40
CA GLU A 333 -15.86 -3.24 -2.30
C GLU A 333 -15.99 -2.51 -0.96
N ARG A 334 -15.56 -1.24 -0.86
CA ARG A 334 -15.73 -0.43 0.36
C ARG A 334 -17.19 -0.22 0.73
N LYS A 335 -18.07 0.02 -0.25
CA LYS A 335 -19.50 0.07 0.01
C LYS A 335 -20.03 -1.26 0.53
N ALA A 336 -19.55 -2.39 0.01
CA ALA A 336 -19.91 -3.71 0.52
C ALA A 336 -19.43 -3.91 1.97
N LEU A 337 -18.19 -3.51 2.30
CA LEU A 337 -17.66 -3.55 3.68
C LEU A 337 -18.58 -2.82 4.66
N GLY A 338 -19.03 -1.60 4.30
CA GLY A 338 -19.98 -0.84 5.12
C GLY A 338 -21.35 -1.49 5.23
N ARG A 339 -21.89 -2.05 4.14
CA ARG A 339 -23.19 -2.75 4.14
C ARG A 339 -23.18 -3.99 5.02
N ASN A 340 -22.10 -4.75 5.03
CA ASN A 340 -21.99 -6.00 5.76
C ASN A 340 -22.03 -5.79 7.29
N LEU A 341 -21.72 -4.58 7.76
CA LEU A 341 -21.76 -4.21 9.18
C LEU A 341 -23.17 -3.92 9.70
N VAL A 342 -24.15 -3.68 8.82
CA VAL A 342 -25.49 -3.18 9.21
C VAL A 342 -26.20 -4.11 10.20
N GLY A 343 -26.08 -5.43 10.04
CA GLY A 343 -26.67 -6.39 10.97
C GLY A 343 -26.14 -6.22 12.40
N LYS A 344 -24.80 -6.14 12.56
CA LYS A 344 -24.15 -5.95 13.86
C LYS A 344 -24.48 -4.57 14.46
N ILE A 345 -24.51 -3.52 13.64
CA ILE A 345 -24.88 -2.16 14.08
C ILE A 345 -26.31 -2.14 14.63
N LEU A 346 -27.26 -2.74 13.92
CA LEU A 346 -28.66 -2.78 14.36
C LEU A 346 -28.82 -3.52 15.69
N HIS A 347 -28.10 -4.62 15.87
CA HIS A 347 -28.08 -5.36 17.13
C HIS A 347 -27.50 -4.50 18.27
N GLU A 348 -26.38 -3.81 18.03
CA GLU A 348 -25.74 -2.93 19.03
C GLU A 348 -26.61 -1.73 19.45
N LEU A 349 -27.52 -1.32 18.58
CA LEU A 349 -28.47 -0.24 18.81
C LEU A 349 -29.79 -0.71 19.44
N ASP A 350 -29.96 -2.01 19.72
CA ASP A 350 -31.26 -2.60 20.07
C ASP A 350 -32.37 -2.23 19.05
N TYR A 351 -31.98 -2.07 17.78
CA TYR A 351 -32.83 -1.60 16.69
C TYR A 351 -33.44 -0.18 16.87
N ASP A 352 -32.94 0.63 17.81
CA ASP A 352 -33.38 2.02 18.02
C ASP A 352 -32.71 3.00 17.06
N LEU A 353 -33.22 3.04 15.82
CA LEU A 353 -32.77 3.99 14.80
C LEU A 353 -33.25 5.43 15.05
N ALA A 354 -34.25 5.64 15.92
CA ALA A 354 -34.82 6.96 16.14
C ALA A 354 -33.89 7.87 16.97
N HIS A 355 -33.10 7.26 17.85
CA HIS A 355 -32.10 7.93 18.68
C HIS A 355 -30.66 7.67 18.20
N ALA A 356 -30.48 7.19 16.97
CA ALA A 356 -29.14 6.97 16.40
C ALA A 356 -28.74 8.15 15.50
N VAL A 357 -27.48 8.61 15.64
CA VAL A 357 -26.83 9.57 14.73
C VAL A 357 -25.66 8.86 14.06
N PHE A 358 -25.66 8.82 12.73
CA PHE A 358 -24.66 8.11 11.93
C PHE A 358 -23.66 9.10 11.32
N SER A 359 -22.36 8.82 11.49
CA SER A 359 -21.25 9.59 10.92
C SER A 359 -20.06 8.68 10.58
N PHE A 360 -18.97 9.27 10.10
CA PHE A 360 -17.70 8.60 9.81
C PHE A 360 -16.50 9.41 10.28
N ILE A 361 -15.34 8.77 10.39
CA ILE A 361 -14.04 9.42 10.60
C ILE A 361 -13.44 9.76 9.22
N PRO A 362 -13.20 11.06 8.90
CA PRO A 362 -12.71 11.43 7.59
C PRO A 362 -11.23 11.07 7.34
N ASN A 363 -10.82 10.71 6.12
CA ASN A 363 -11.59 10.72 4.87
C ASN A 363 -11.83 9.32 4.30
N THR A 364 -10.98 8.32 4.62
CA THR A 364 -10.97 7.03 3.92
C THR A 364 -12.24 6.21 4.16
N ALA A 365 -12.82 6.32 5.36
CA ALA A 365 -14.04 5.61 5.75
C ALA A 365 -15.31 6.12 5.05
N GLU A 366 -15.26 7.25 4.32
CA GLU A 366 -16.42 7.86 3.65
C GLU A 366 -17.15 6.90 2.71
N VAL A 367 -16.41 6.13 1.91
CA VAL A 367 -17.04 5.18 0.96
C VAL A 367 -17.71 4.01 1.67
N ALA A 368 -17.09 3.51 2.75
CA ALA A 368 -17.71 2.49 3.59
C ALA A 368 -18.95 3.05 4.30
N PHE A 369 -18.91 4.29 4.78
CA PHE A 369 -20.06 4.98 5.35
C PHE A 369 -21.23 5.08 4.38
N ILE A 370 -20.99 5.44 3.12
CA ILE A 370 -22.03 5.46 2.07
C ILE A 370 -22.68 4.07 1.95
N GLY A 371 -21.86 3.01 1.93
CA GLY A 371 -22.37 1.64 1.93
C GLY A 371 -23.22 1.32 3.16
N MET A 372 -22.71 1.64 4.35
CA MET A 372 -23.42 1.46 5.61
C MET A 372 -24.79 2.15 5.61
N VAL A 373 -24.84 3.41 5.15
CA VAL A 373 -26.08 4.17 4.98
C VAL A 373 -27.05 3.46 4.04
N GLU A 374 -26.60 3.02 2.85
CA GLU A 374 -27.47 2.30 1.90
C GLU A 374 -28.09 1.03 2.52
N GLY A 375 -27.32 0.31 3.33
CA GLY A 375 -27.82 -0.87 4.02
C GLY A 375 -28.82 -0.53 5.14
N LEU A 376 -28.56 0.53 5.91
CA LEU A 376 -29.47 1.02 6.95
C LEU A 376 -30.78 1.56 6.35
N GLU A 377 -30.72 2.29 5.24
CA GLU A 377 -31.90 2.79 4.54
C GLU A 377 -32.78 1.63 4.05
N LYS A 378 -32.15 0.60 3.45
CA LYS A 378 -32.87 -0.60 3.02
C LYS A 378 -33.55 -1.33 4.19
N HIS A 379 -32.92 -1.35 5.37
CA HIS A 379 -33.55 -1.89 6.58
C HIS A 379 -34.73 -1.02 7.03
N LEU A 380 -34.56 0.30 7.08
CA LEU A 380 -35.60 1.25 7.45
C LEU A 380 -36.81 1.16 6.52
N ASP A 381 -36.59 0.99 5.21
CA ASP A 381 -37.67 0.84 4.23
C ASP A 381 -38.47 -0.45 4.43
N ARG A 382 -37.81 -1.57 4.78
CA ARG A 382 -38.48 -2.82 5.16
C ARG A 382 -39.31 -2.62 6.42
N TYR A 383 -38.73 -2.00 7.45
CA TYR A 383 -39.44 -1.68 8.69
C TYR A 383 -40.69 -0.82 8.44
N LYS A 384 -40.58 0.21 7.60
CA LYS A 384 -41.72 1.04 7.20
C LYS A 384 -42.81 0.23 6.50
N ALA A 385 -42.43 -0.63 5.55
CA ALA A 385 -43.37 -1.48 4.83
C ALA A 385 -44.10 -2.45 5.77
N ASP A 386 -43.38 -3.14 6.65
CA ASP A 386 -43.94 -4.06 7.63
C ASP A 386 -44.91 -3.36 8.58
N ARG A 387 -44.57 -2.13 9.01
CA ARG A 387 -45.46 -1.31 9.83
C ARG A 387 -46.73 -0.89 9.12
N ILE A 388 -46.64 -0.54 7.85
CA ILE A 388 -47.83 -0.22 7.03
C ILE A 388 -48.72 -1.45 6.92
N MET A 389 -48.14 -2.63 6.67
CA MET A 389 -48.89 -3.90 6.63
C MET A 389 -49.53 -4.23 7.98
N ALA A 390 -48.83 -4.03 9.08
CA ALA A 390 -49.36 -4.23 10.43
C ALA A 390 -50.54 -3.29 10.72
N CYS A 391 -50.41 -1.99 10.44
CA CYS A 391 -51.50 -1.03 10.61
C CYS A 391 -52.73 -1.40 9.76
N ASN A 392 -52.51 -1.94 8.56
CA ASN A 392 -53.59 -2.42 7.70
C ASN A 392 -54.31 -3.64 8.32
N ALA A 393 -53.55 -4.61 8.83
CA ALA A 393 -54.11 -5.79 9.48
C ALA A 393 -54.87 -5.45 10.77
N GLU A 394 -54.41 -4.44 11.51
CA GLU A 394 -55.05 -3.94 12.73
C GLU A 394 -56.26 -3.01 12.45
N GLY A 395 -56.52 -2.66 11.19
CA GLY A 395 -57.57 -1.72 10.81
C GLY A 395 -57.31 -0.27 11.22
N THR A 396 -56.07 0.07 11.60
CA THR A 396 -55.64 1.40 12.05
C THR A 396 -54.98 2.22 10.92
N LEU A 397 -54.88 1.66 9.71
CA LEU A 397 -54.26 2.33 8.58
C LEU A 397 -55.05 3.57 8.14
N SER A 398 -54.40 4.72 8.24
CA SER A 398 -54.90 5.99 7.73
C SER A 398 -53.83 6.70 6.91
N ARG A 399 -54.22 7.69 6.11
CA ARG A 399 -53.28 8.54 5.37
C ARG A 399 -52.26 9.20 6.31
N ASP A 400 -52.72 9.74 7.44
CA ASP A 400 -51.86 10.39 8.44
C ASP A 400 -50.85 9.40 9.03
N MET A 401 -51.25 8.14 9.26
CA MET A 401 -50.34 7.09 9.74
C MET A 401 -49.28 6.75 8.69
N ILE A 402 -49.67 6.63 7.42
CA ILE A 402 -48.73 6.38 6.32
C ILE A 402 -47.72 7.54 6.23
N GLU A 403 -48.20 8.79 6.25
CA GLU A 403 -47.33 9.98 6.19
C GLU A 403 -46.38 10.01 7.40
N LYS A 404 -46.84 9.66 8.61
CA LYS A 404 -46.00 9.54 9.80
C LYS A 404 -44.92 8.48 9.65
N ILE A 405 -45.26 7.27 9.20
CA ILE A 405 -44.29 6.18 8.98
C ILE A 405 -43.27 6.57 7.91
N MET A 406 -43.72 7.11 6.78
CA MET A 406 -42.86 7.50 5.67
C MET A 406 -41.95 8.68 6.02
N SER A 407 -42.35 9.55 6.96
CA SER A 407 -41.55 10.67 7.43
C SER A 407 -40.30 10.26 8.22
N GLN A 408 -40.22 9.01 8.69
CA GLN A 408 -39.05 8.51 9.43
C GLN A 408 -37.82 8.50 8.52
N LYS A 409 -36.73 9.10 8.99
CA LYS A 409 -35.46 9.19 8.25
C LYS A 409 -34.30 8.87 9.18
N LEU A 410 -33.22 8.34 8.61
CA LEU A 410 -31.95 8.22 9.31
C LEU A 410 -31.37 9.62 9.56
N ARG A 411 -30.73 9.81 10.72
CA ARG A 411 -29.97 11.02 11.03
C ARG A 411 -28.53 10.82 10.62
N ILE A 412 -28.21 11.29 9.43
CA ILE A 412 -26.89 11.17 8.80
C ILE A 412 -26.23 12.52 8.90
N GLU A 413 -25.14 12.60 9.64
CA GLU A 413 -24.48 13.86 9.96
C GLU A 413 -22.98 13.77 9.71
N LYS A 414 -22.37 14.92 9.40
CA LYS A 414 -20.91 15.05 9.39
C LYS A 414 -20.46 15.52 10.76
N VAL A 415 -20.24 14.56 11.66
CA VAL A 415 -19.89 14.86 13.06
C VAL A 415 -18.44 15.27 13.19
N ALA A 416 -17.52 14.48 12.63
CA ALA A 416 -16.08 14.77 12.67
C ALA A 416 -15.64 15.53 11.42
N ILE A 417 -14.87 16.60 11.61
CA ILE A 417 -14.27 17.41 10.55
C ILE A 417 -12.76 17.39 10.72
N LYS A 418 -12.02 16.99 9.68
CA LYS A 418 -10.56 16.93 9.72
C LYS A 418 -9.96 18.24 9.18
N ASP A 419 -9.17 18.93 9.99
CA ASP A 419 -8.38 20.07 9.52
C ASP A 419 -7.10 19.56 8.83
N ILE A 420 -7.06 19.69 7.50
CA ILE A 420 -5.95 19.21 6.66
C ILE A 420 -4.68 20.06 6.84
N LYS A 421 -4.78 21.30 7.33
CA LYS A 421 -3.65 22.23 7.45
C LYS A 421 -2.86 22.06 8.74
N LEU A 422 -3.49 21.53 9.79
CA LEU A 422 -2.84 21.15 11.05
C LEU A 422 -2.16 19.78 10.93
N ARG A 423 -1.24 19.62 9.96
CA ARG A 423 -0.18 18.61 10.11
C ARG A 423 0.77 19.17 11.16
N THR A 424 1.13 18.39 12.17
CA THR A 424 2.02 18.80 13.27
C THR A 424 3.41 19.21 12.75
N PHE A 425 3.52 20.42 12.23
CA PHE A 425 4.77 21.07 11.92
C PHE A 425 5.25 21.68 13.24
N ILE A 426 6.24 21.04 13.86
CA ILE A 426 7.03 21.54 14.99
C ILE A 426 6.35 21.37 16.36
N ALA A 427 6.53 20.20 16.98
CA ALA A 427 6.29 19.97 18.41
C ALA A 427 6.96 18.67 18.88
N GLU A 428 7.90 18.75 19.83
CA GLU A 428 8.44 17.61 20.58
C GLU A 428 7.62 17.40 21.87
N GLY A 429 7.39 16.14 22.25
CA GLY A 429 6.79 15.78 23.54
C GLY A 429 5.28 16.07 23.68
N GLU A 430 4.85 16.44 24.89
CA GLU A 430 3.44 16.57 25.30
C GLU A 430 2.60 17.51 24.41
N SER A 431 3.20 18.54 23.80
CA SER A 431 2.49 19.46 22.91
C SER A 431 1.99 18.80 21.61
N ARG A 432 2.58 17.66 21.21
CA ARG A 432 2.15 16.90 20.03
C ARG A 432 0.83 16.17 20.25
N ASN A 433 0.58 15.67 21.46
CA ASN A 433 -0.68 15.02 21.81
C ASN A 433 -1.85 16.02 21.85
N ASP A 434 -1.58 17.23 22.34
CA ASP A 434 -2.56 18.33 22.38
C ASP A 434 -2.88 18.82 20.95
N LEU A 435 -1.86 19.05 20.12
CA LEU A 435 -2.03 19.38 18.69
C LEU A 435 -2.76 18.27 17.91
N ALA A 436 -2.49 16.99 18.21
CA ALA A 436 -3.18 15.86 17.59
C ALA A 436 -4.67 15.79 17.98
N ALA A 437 -5.02 16.18 19.21
CA ALA A 437 -6.40 16.31 19.65
C ALA A 437 -7.17 17.43 18.94
N HIS A 438 -6.47 18.40 18.35
CA HIS A 438 -7.03 19.50 17.55
C HIS A 438 -7.06 19.23 16.04
N VAL A 439 -6.65 18.06 15.57
CA VAL A 439 -6.76 17.68 14.15
C VAL A 439 -8.22 17.49 13.72
N TYR A 440 -9.10 17.18 14.68
CA TYR A 440 -10.51 16.95 14.46
C TYR A 440 -11.38 17.94 15.22
N ASP A 441 -12.26 18.61 14.49
CA ASP A 441 -13.37 19.40 15.04
C ASP A 441 -14.67 18.59 15.03
N VAL A 442 -15.64 19.02 15.85
CA VAL A 442 -17.00 18.47 15.89
C VAL A 442 -18.07 19.45 15.50
N THR A 443 -19.10 18.93 14.83
CA THR A 443 -20.35 19.65 14.64
C THR A 443 -21.19 19.58 15.91
N TYR A 444 -21.43 20.72 16.57
CA TYR A 444 -22.25 20.82 17.78
C TYR A 444 -23.75 20.93 17.46
N GLY A 445 -24.61 20.51 18.41
CA GLY A 445 -26.07 20.68 18.34
C GLY A 445 -26.83 19.62 17.54
N ILE A 446 -26.13 18.63 16.99
CA ILE A 446 -26.72 17.53 16.20
C ILE A 446 -26.98 16.24 17.01
N VAL A 447 -26.50 16.19 18.26
CA VAL A 447 -26.69 15.09 19.23
C VAL A 447 -27.51 15.63 20.41
N LYS A 448 -28.54 14.90 20.82
CA LYS A 448 -29.30 15.18 22.05
C LYS A 448 -28.61 14.53 23.24
N ASN A 449 -28.21 15.36 24.19
CA ASN A 449 -27.43 14.96 25.35
C ASN A 449 -28.11 13.82 26.13
N ASN A 450 -27.34 12.78 26.46
CA ASN A 450 -27.72 11.60 27.25
C ASN A 450 -28.90 10.79 26.68
N VAL A 451 -29.29 11.03 25.42
CA VAL A 451 -30.38 10.32 24.73
C VAL A 451 -29.83 9.60 23.51
N ASP A 452 -29.16 10.34 22.63
CA ASP A 452 -28.76 9.79 21.34
C ASP A 452 -27.54 8.86 21.46
N THR A 453 -27.50 7.84 20.60
CA THR A 453 -26.35 6.97 20.37
C THR A 453 -25.64 7.44 19.11
N LEU A 454 -24.33 7.67 19.22
CA LEU A 454 -23.50 8.16 18.14
C LEU A 454 -22.74 6.99 17.49
N VAL A 455 -23.05 6.69 16.24
CA VAL A 455 -22.44 5.58 15.47
C VAL A 455 -21.47 6.16 14.46
N VAL A 456 -20.18 5.84 14.61
CA VAL A 456 -19.12 6.41 13.77
C VAL A 456 -18.28 5.31 13.15
N ILE A 457 -18.27 5.25 11.82
CA ILE A 457 -17.44 4.28 11.08
C ILE A 457 -16.04 4.84 10.81
N ASP A 458 -15.03 3.99 11.03
CA ASP A 458 -13.63 4.19 10.70
C ASP A 458 -13.13 3.02 9.83
N ASP A 459 -12.04 3.23 9.09
CA ASP A 459 -11.55 2.20 8.17
C ASP A 459 -10.99 0.98 8.92
N SER A 460 -10.13 1.21 9.91
CA SER A 460 -9.41 0.18 10.66
C SER A 460 -8.99 0.67 12.04
N ILE A 461 -8.78 -0.26 12.99
CA ILE A 461 -8.26 0.03 14.33
C ILE A 461 -7.02 -0.84 14.57
N VAL A 462 -5.84 -0.24 14.47
CA VAL A 462 -4.53 -0.94 14.61
C VAL A 462 -4.02 -0.83 16.06
N ARG A 463 -3.44 0.33 16.42
CA ARG A 463 -2.88 0.58 17.76
C ARG A 463 -3.92 1.10 18.75
N GLY A 464 -4.98 1.74 18.25
CA GLY A 464 -6.06 2.34 19.05
C GLY A 464 -5.69 3.64 19.78
N THR A 465 -4.46 4.15 19.64
CA THR A 465 -4.01 5.38 20.32
C THR A 465 -4.79 6.61 19.87
N THR A 466 -4.96 6.82 18.57
CA THR A 466 -5.77 7.92 18.01
C THR A 466 -7.22 7.84 18.45
N LEU A 467 -7.77 6.62 18.52
CA LEU A 467 -9.14 6.39 18.97
C LEU A 467 -9.31 6.80 20.44
N LYS A 468 -8.42 6.30 21.32
CA LYS A 468 -8.40 6.59 22.76
C LYS A 468 -8.12 8.05 23.08
N GLN A 469 -7.08 8.63 22.49
CA GLN A 469 -6.57 9.95 22.88
C GLN A 469 -7.37 11.10 22.27
N SER A 470 -7.93 10.91 21.07
CA SER A 470 -8.52 12.01 20.31
C SER A 470 -9.98 11.75 19.98
N ILE A 471 -10.29 10.65 19.29
CA ILE A 471 -11.62 10.46 18.69
C ILE A 471 -12.71 10.25 19.75
N ILE A 472 -12.54 9.31 20.69
CA ILE A 472 -13.57 9.04 21.71
C ILE A 472 -13.81 10.29 22.56
N LYS A 473 -12.74 10.95 23.05
CA LYS A 473 -12.85 12.20 23.82
C LYS A 473 -13.57 13.30 23.04
N MET A 474 -13.25 13.44 21.75
CA MET A 474 -13.85 14.43 20.88
C MET A 474 -15.35 14.18 20.71
N LEU A 475 -15.76 12.92 20.50
CA LEU A 475 -17.16 12.54 20.36
C LEU A 475 -17.94 12.69 21.69
N ASP A 476 -17.32 12.37 22.83
CA ASP A 476 -17.93 12.46 24.17
C ASP A 476 -18.29 13.90 24.57
N ARG A 477 -17.61 14.91 23.99
CA ARG A 477 -17.96 16.35 24.17
C ARG A 477 -19.36 16.70 23.68
N LEU A 478 -19.96 15.86 22.84
CA LEU A 478 -21.36 16.01 22.40
C LEU A 478 -22.36 15.41 23.37
N HIS A 479 -21.88 14.83 24.49
CA HIS A 479 -22.66 14.15 25.52
C HIS A 479 -23.63 13.09 25.00
N PRO A 480 -23.23 12.18 24.09
CA PRO A 480 -24.10 11.08 23.68
C PRO A 480 -24.38 10.13 24.86
N ARG A 481 -25.47 9.38 24.81
CA ARG A 481 -25.72 8.27 25.75
C ARG A 481 -24.66 7.17 25.57
N LYS A 482 -24.39 6.84 24.31
CA LYS A 482 -23.49 5.75 23.88
C LYS A 482 -22.75 6.15 22.61
N ILE A 483 -21.51 5.71 22.49
CA ILE A 483 -20.66 5.82 21.31
C ILE A 483 -20.42 4.41 20.77
N VAL A 484 -20.77 4.18 19.50
CA VAL A 484 -20.51 2.94 18.78
C VAL A 484 -19.49 3.24 17.70
N ILE A 485 -18.26 2.77 17.90
CA ILE A 485 -17.22 2.85 16.87
C ILE A 485 -17.36 1.62 15.97
N VAL A 486 -17.44 1.83 14.66
CA VAL A 486 -17.57 0.74 13.70
C VAL A 486 -16.30 0.67 12.87
N SER A 487 -15.61 -0.46 12.86
CA SER A 487 -14.45 -0.68 12.00
C SER A 487 -14.86 -1.43 10.74
N SER A 488 -14.56 -0.86 9.57
CA SER A 488 -14.79 -1.52 8.28
C SER A 488 -13.84 -2.69 8.01
N SER A 489 -12.80 -2.85 8.84
CA SER A 489 -11.88 -3.98 8.84
C SER A 489 -12.14 -4.93 10.00
N PRO A 490 -11.72 -6.20 9.88
CA PRO A 490 -11.53 -7.07 11.02
C PRO A 490 -10.48 -6.55 12.00
N GLN A 491 -10.37 -7.24 13.14
CA GLN A 491 -9.37 -6.92 14.17
C GLN A 491 -7.97 -7.18 13.63
N VAL A 492 -7.11 -6.16 13.59
CA VAL A 492 -5.70 -6.33 13.24
C VAL A 492 -4.99 -7.03 14.40
N ARG A 493 -4.63 -8.30 14.17
CA ARG A 493 -4.05 -9.22 15.17
C ARG A 493 -2.57 -9.45 14.95
N TYR A 494 -2.14 -9.54 13.69
CA TYR A 494 -0.79 -9.96 13.33
C TYR A 494 -0.05 -8.87 12.53
N PRO A 495 1.28 -8.86 12.62
CA PRO A 495 2.09 -7.90 11.88
C PRO A 495 2.11 -8.15 10.37
N ASP A 496 2.25 -7.11 9.57
CA ASP A 496 2.48 -7.20 8.14
C ASP A 496 3.97 -7.23 7.83
N TYR A 497 4.40 -8.22 7.03
CA TYR A 497 5.78 -8.37 6.58
C TYR A 497 5.96 -8.11 5.07
N TYR A 498 4.94 -7.58 4.41
CA TYR A 498 4.96 -7.37 2.96
C TYR A 498 5.00 -5.90 2.59
N GLY A 499 5.03 -5.02 3.60
CA GLY A 499 5.47 -3.63 3.60
C GLY A 499 4.37 -2.64 3.95
N ILE A 500 3.36 -3.03 4.72
CA ILE A 500 2.45 -2.12 5.44
C ILE A 500 3.03 -1.91 6.85
N ASP A 501 2.94 -0.70 7.41
CA ASP A 501 3.54 -0.33 8.71
C ASP A 501 2.81 -0.91 9.92
N MET A 502 2.81 -2.23 10.03
CA MET A 502 2.20 -2.97 11.12
C MET A 502 3.19 -4.02 11.59
N SER A 503 4.34 -3.63 12.11
CA SER A 503 5.44 -4.58 12.34
C SER A 503 5.63 -5.05 13.79
N ARG A 504 4.99 -4.38 14.75
CA ARG A 504 5.25 -4.57 16.18
C ARG A 504 4.04 -5.16 16.87
N MET A 505 4.12 -6.45 17.19
CA MET A 505 3.06 -7.24 17.82
C MET A 505 2.48 -6.55 19.07
N GLY A 506 3.35 -6.07 19.96
CA GLY A 506 2.95 -5.43 21.22
C GLY A 506 2.20 -4.09 21.06
N GLU A 507 2.19 -3.49 19.87
CA GLU A 507 1.49 -2.23 19.63
C GLU A 507 0.01 -2.44 19.24
N PHE A 508 -0.39 -3.64 18.81
CA PHE A 508 -1.75 -3.90 18.37
C PHE A 508 -2.72 -3.94 19.55
N CYS A 509 -3.84 -3.21 19.43
CA CYS A 509 -4.86 -3.20 20.47
C CYS A 509 -5.49 -4.60 20.67
N ALA A 510 -5.71 -5.36 19.60
CA ALA A 510 -6.25 -6.72 19.68
C ALA A 510 -5.29 -7.69 20.38
N PHE A 511 -3.98 -7.58 20.11
CA PHE A 511 -2.98 -8.39 20.80
C PHE A 511 -2.90 -8.05 22.29
N ARG A 512 -2.89 -6.75 22.64
CA ARG A 512 -2.89 -6.35 24.06
C ARG A 512 -4.16 -6.78 24.78
N ALA A 513 -5.31 -6.71 24.11
CA ALA A 513 -6.59 -7.16 24.65
C ALA A 513 -6.59 -8.67 24.95
N VAL A 514 -6.12 -9.51 24.01
CA VAL A 514 -6.09 -10.95 24.25
C VAL A 514 -5.09 -11.34 25.35
N VAL A 515 -3.94 -10.66 25.44
CA VAL A 515 -2.98 -10.87 26.54
C VAL A 515 -3.62 -10.54 27.88
N GLU A 516 -4.37 -9.45 27.98
CA GLU A 516 -5.05 -9.08 29.23
C GLU A 516 -6.17 -10.08 29.57
N LEU A 517 -6.94 -10.54 28.58
CA LEU A 517 -7.95 -11.58 28.78
C LEU A 517 -7.35 -12.89 29.29
N LEU A 518 -6.19 -13.32 28.77
CA LEU A 518 -5.50 -14.50 29.27
C LEU A 518 -5.14 -14.37 30.75
N LYS A 519 -4.67 -13.18 31.18
CA LYS A 519 -4.34 -12.91 32.60
C LYS A 519 -5.58 -12.94 33.48
N GLU A 520 -6.64 -12.24 33.07
CA GLU A 520 -7.90 -12.18 33.82
C GLU A 520 -8.56 -13.54 33.99
N ASN A 521 -8.35 -14.47 33.05
CA ASN A 521 -8.88 -15.83 33.09
C ASN A 521 -7.88 -16.87 33.66
N GLY A 522 -6.71 -16.45 34.16
CA GLY A 522 -5.71 -17.35 34.75
C GLY A 522 -5.04 -18.31 33.74
N MET A 523 -5.02 -17.96 32.46
CA MET A 523 -4.46 -18.74 31.34
C MET A 523 -3.08 -18.23 30.89
N GLU A 524 -2.33 -17.59 31.80
CA GLU A 524 -1.03 -16.95 31.49
C GLU A 524 0.03 -17.96 30.99
N ASN A 525 -0.04 -19.22 31.43
CA ASN A 525 0.84 -20.30 30.99
C ASN A 525 0.81 -20.52 29.47
N ARG A 526 -0.31 -20.20 28.81
CA ARG A 526 -0.42 -20.30 27.35
C ARG A 526 0.55 -19.36 26.63
N LEU A 527 0.91 -18.22 27.22
CA LEU A 527 1.89 -17.32 26.63
C LEU A 527 3.27 -17.98 26.55
N GLU A 528 3.66 -18.68 27.61
CA GLU A 528 4.92 -19.44 27.68
C GLU A 528 4.91 -20.67 26.75
N GLU A 529 3.79 -21.41 26.70
CA GLU A 529 3.61 -22.54 25.78
C GLU A 529 3.78 -22.12 24.32
N VAL A 530 3.16 -21.01 23.91
CA VAL A 530 3.30 -20.47 22.55
C VAL A 530 4.72 -20.00 22.29
N TYR A 531 5.39 -19.42 23.30
CA TYR A 531 6.78 -18.97 23.16
C TYR A 531 7.72 -20.14 22.87
N ASN A 532 7.60 -21.23 23.63
CA ASN A 532 8.40 -22.44 23.41
C ASN A 532 8.13 -23.05 22.03
N ARG A 533 6.87 -23.09 21.59
CA ARG A 533 6.53 -23.54 20.23
C ARG A 533 7.14 -22.63 19.15
N CYS A 534 7.13 -21.31 19.33
CA CYS A 534 7.78 -20.40 18.39
C CYS A 534 9.30 -20.64 18.29
N LEU A 535 9.98 -20.94 19.41
CA LEU A 535 11.40 -21.28 19.40
C LEU A 535 11.68 -22.56 18.62
N GLU A 536 10.82 -23.58 18.76
CA GLU A 536 10.92 -24.83 17.99
C GLU A 536 10.83 -24.59 16.47
N GLN A 537 10.06 -23.58 16.04
CA GLN A 537 9.87 -23.22 14.63
C GLN A 537 11.10 -22.56 13.98
N GLU A 538 12.09 -22.07 14.74
CA GLU A 538 13.22 -21.31 14.15
C GLU A 538 14.05 -22.13 13.16
N ASN A 539 14.19 -23.43 13.41
CA ASN A 539 15.01 -24.36 12.62
C ASN A 539 14.18 -25.35 11.80
N VAL A 540 12.87 -25.10 11.68
CA VAL A 540 11.97 -25.94 10.88
C VAL A 540 12.07 -25.54 9.41
N ASP A 541 12.01 -26.55 8.55
CA ASP A 541 11.95 -26.40 7.10
C ASP A 541 10.68 -25.65 6.68
N ASP A 542 10.77 -24.83 5.62
CA ASP A 542 9.69 -23.93 5.19
C ASP A 542 8.35 -24.64 4.97
N ALA A 543 8.40 -25.89 4.48
CA ALA A 543 7.21 -26.70 4.23
C ALA A 543 6.42 -27.10 5.49
N HIS A 544 7.03 -26.99 6.68
CA HIS A 544 6.46 -27.41 7.96
C HIS A 544 6.30 -26.23 8.95
N LEU A 545 6.52 -25.00 8.50
CA LEU A 545 6.34 -23.82 9.35
C LEU A 545 4.87 -23.60 9.72
N GLU A 546 4.64 -23.29 10.98
CA GLU A 546 3.31 -22.96 11.51
C GLU A 546 3.34 -21.63 12.26
N ASN A 547 2.31 -20.80 12.06
CA ASN A 547 2.08 -19.61 12.89
C ASN A 547 1.55 -20.02 14.28
N CYS A 548 2.45 -20.13 15.25
CA CYS A 548 2.12 -20.56 16.61
C CYS A 548 1.31 -19.51 17.38
N VAL A 549 1.42 -18.23 16.98
CA VAL A 549 0.76 -17.08 17.63
C VAL A 549 -0.76 -17.15 17.54
N LYS A 550 -1.32 -17.90 16.57
CA LYS A 550 -2.77 -18.17 16.48
C LYS A 550 -3.36 -18.77 17.76
N ALA A 551 -2.57 -19.58 18.49
CA ALA A 551 -3.03 -20.22 19.72
C ALA A 551 -3.32 -19.23 20.86
N ILE A 552 -2.78 -18.01 20.82
CA ILE A 552 -3.04 -16.96 21.82
C ILE A 552 -4.50 -16.48 21.72
N TYR A 553 -5.01 -16.38 20.49
CA TYR A 553 -6.37 -15.90 20.21
C TYR A 553 -7.45 -16.97 20.34
N ALA A 554 -7.08 -18.23 20.12
CA ALA A 554 -8.02 -19.36 20.08
C ALA A 554 -8.99 -19.52 21.28
N PRO A 555 -8.67 -19.13 22.54
CA PRO A 555 -9.62 -19.26 23.64
C PRO A 555 -10.82 -18.32 23.61
N PHE A 556 -10.75 -17.22 22.84
CA PHE A 556 -11.71 -16.14 22.90
C PHE A 556 -12.41 -15.94 21.57
N THR A 557 -13.68 -15.57 21.64
CA THR A 557 -14.45 -15.12 20.49
C THR A 557 -14.02 -13.71 20.07
N ASP A 558 -14.32 -13.37 18.81
CA ASP A 558 -14.06 -12.02 18.29
C ASP A 558 -14.77 -10.95 19.14
N ASP A 559 -16.01 -11.22 19.58
CA ASP A 559 -16.79 -10.26 20.36
C ASP A 559 -16.22 -10.04 21.78
N GLU A 560 -15.69 -11.08 22.43
CA GLU A 560 -14.98 -10.94 23.73
C GLU A 560 -13.73 -10.07 23.59
N ILE A 561 -12.95 -10.28 22.52
CA ILE A 561 -11.78 -9.45 22.24
C ILE A 561 -12.21 -8.02 21.93
N SER A 562 -13.26 -7.81 21.14
CA SER A 562 -13.80 -6.48 20.82
C SER A 562 -14.28 -5.73 22.06
N ALA A 563 -14.98 -6.40 22.97
CA ALA A 563 -15.41 -5.82 24.24
C ALA A 563 -14.19 -5.41 25.10
N LYS A 564 -13.15 -6.25 25.15
CA LYS A 564 -11.92 -5.91 25.86
C LYS A 564 -11.20 -4.71 25.23
N ILE A 565 -11.12 -4.66 23.89
CA ILE A 565 -10.54 -3.50 23.19
C ILE A 565 -11.33 -2.23 23.53
N ALA A 566 -12.67 -2.28 23.48
CA ALA A 566 -13.51 -1.13 23.82
C ALA A 566 -13.22 -0.62 25.23
N SER A 567 -13.17 -1.52 26.22
CA SER A 567 -12.79 -1.18 27.60
C SER A 567 -11.41 -0.53 27.69
N MET A 568 -10.39 -1.13 27.04
CA MET A 568 -9.02 -0.61 27.09
C MET A 568 -8.83 0.73 26.39
N LEU A 569 -9.59 0.99 25.33
CA LEU A 569 -9.50 2.20 24.54
C LEU A 569 -10.39 3.34 25.06
N THR A 570 -11.31 3.06 25.98
CA THR A 570 -12.14 4.08 26.62
C THR A 570 -11.32 4.86 27.66
N PRO A 571 -11.19 6.19 27.54
CA PRO A 571 -10.59 7.02 28.58
C PRO A 571 -11.41 7.03 29.87
N ASP A 572 -10.74 7.11 31.03
CA ASP A 572 -11.38 7.10 32.36
C ASP A 572 -12.35 8.28 32.59
N ASP A 573 -12.16 9.39 31.85
CA ASP A 573 -12.99 10.60 31.91
C ASP A 573 -14.19 10.58 30.94
N THR A 574 -14.44 9.47 30.25
CA THR A 574 -15.55 9.33 29.28
C THR A 574 -16.88 9.11 29.98
N SER A 575 -17.88 9.94 29.65
CA SER A 575 -19.21 9.83 30.26
C SER A 575 -20.12 8.83 29.51
N ALA A 576 -20.02 8.78 28.19
CA ALA A 576 -20.80 7.86 27.37
C ALA A 576 -20.33 6.41 27.49
N GLU A 577 -21.27 5.46 27.36
CA GLU A 577 -20.92 4.05 27.12
C GLU A 577 -20.20 3.91 25.77
N VAL A 578 -19.12 3.14 25.69
CA VAL A 578 -18.35 2.94 24.46
C VAL A 578 -18.36 1.47 24.06
N SER A 579 -18.66 1.22 22.78
CA SER A 579 -18.63 -0.12 22.16
C SER A 579 -17.90 -0.05 20.82
N ILE A 580 -17.36 -1.18 20.37
CA ILE A 580 -16.67 -1.28 19.08
C ILE A 580 -17.19 -2.48 18.30
N VAL A 581 -17.71 -2.23 17.11
CA VAL A 581 -18.18 -3.24 16.15
C VAL A 581 -17.11 -3.44 15.08
N TYR A 582 -16.61 -4.65 14.93
CA TYR A 582 -15.66 -5.01 13.86
C TYR A 582 -16.34 -5.78 12.73
N GLN A 583 -15.82 -5.57 11.52
CA GLN A 583 -16.13 -6.44 10.39
C GLN A 583 -15.64 -7.86 10.67
N SER A 584 -16.41 -8.86 10.24
CA SER A 584 -15.99 -10.27 10.30
C SER A 584 -15.03 -10.62 9.17
N LEU A 585 -14.22 -11.66 9.34
CA LEU A 585 -13.38 -12.19 8.25
C LEU A 585 -14.25 -12.65 7.07
N GLU A 586 -15.37 -13.31 7.34
CA GLU A 586 -16.32 -13.76 6.32
C GLU A 586 -16.89 -12.56 5.55
N GLY A 587 -17.32 -11.52 6.28
CA GLY A 587 -17.86 -10.30 5.67
C GLY A 587 -16.81 -9.49 4.90
N LEU A 588 -15.52 -9.58 5.25
CA LEU A 588 -14.42 -9.05 4.45
C LEU A 588 -14.30 -9.81 3.12
N HIS A 589 -14.26 -11.14 3.17
CA HIS A 589 -14.12 -11.98 1.96
C HIS A 589 -15.33 -11.90 1.04
N GLU A 590 -16.54 -11.73 1.58
CA GLU A 590 -17.74 -11.45 0.79
C GLU A 590 -17.63 -10.09 0.06
N ALA A 591 -17.11 -9.07 0.75
CA ALA A 591 -16.98 -7.73 0.19
C ALA A 591 -15.84 -7.62 -0.84
N VAL A 592 -14.75 -8.38 -0.66
CA VAL A 592 -13.50 -8.26 -1.42
C VAL A 592 -13.04 -9.63 -1.96
N PRO A 593 -13.84 -10.31 -2.79
CA PRO A 593 -13.58 -11.71 -3.18
C PRO A 593 -12.32 -11.89 -4.03
N GLU A 594 -11.93 -10.88 -4.81
CA GLU A 594 -10.77 -10.96 -5.72
C GLU A 594 -9.44 -10.68 -5.01
N CYS A 595 -9.45 -10.13 -3.79
CA CYS A 595 -8.26 -9.82 -3.00
C CYS A 595 -8.36 -10.40 -1.58
N PRO A 596 -8.29 -11.74 -1.43
CA PRO A 596 -8.58 -12.43 -0.17
C PRO A 596 -7.41 -12.47 0.82
N GLY A 597 -6.26 -11.85 0.52
CA GLY A 597 -5.11 -11.88 1.42
C GLY A 597 -5.39 -11.15 2.74
N ASP A 598 -5.39 -11.89 3.85
CA ASP A 598 -5.91 -11.44 5.16
C ASP A 598 -4.99 -11.75 6.36
N TRP A 599 -3.71 -12.06 6.12
CA TRP A 599 -2.75 -12.54 7.13
C TRP A 599 -2.62 -11.70 8.42
N TYR A 600 -2.83 -10.37 8.34
CA TYR A 600 -2.85 -9.50 9.54
C TYR A 600 -4.11 -9.68 10.41
N PHE A 601 -5.13 -10.35 9.90
CA PHE A 601 -6.37 -10.71 10.61
C PHE A 601 -6.41 -12.20 10.96
N SER A 602 -6.13 -13.07 9.99
CA SER A 602 -6.23 -14.54 10.11
C SER A 602 -4.97 -15.22 10.68
N GLY A 603 -3.81 -14.60 10.46
CA GLY A 603 -2.51 -15.19 10.75
C GLY A 603 -2.02 -16.15 9.66
N ASP A 604 -2.72 -16.24 8.52
CA ASP A 604 -2.39 -17.13 7.41
C ASP A 604 -1.51 -16.41 6.39
N TYR A 605 -0.20 -16.44 6.61
CA TYR A 605 0.77 -15.73 5.78
C TYR A 605 0.96 -16.40 4.40
N PRO A 606 1.03 -15.62 3.32
CA PRO A 606 1.29 -16.11 1.96
C PRO A 606 2.60 -16.85 1.77
N THR A 607 3.62 -16.49 2.57
CA THR A 607 4.99 -16.96 2.37
C THR A 607 5.60 -17.56 3.65
N PRO A 608 6.49 -18.56 3.52
CA PRO A 608 7.24 -19.13 4.65
C PRO A 608 7.99 -18.08 5.47
N GLY A 609 8.62 -17.10 4.81
CA GLY A 609 9.31 -16.01 5.51
C GLY A 609 8.36 -15.15 6.36
N GLY A 610 7.12 -14.95 5.92
CA GLY A 610 6.09 -14.29 6.74
C GLY A 610 5.76 -15.06 8.02
N ILE A 611 5.61 -16.38 7.92
CA ILE A 611 5.36 -17.27 9.08
C ILE A 611 6.56 -17.24 10.05
N ARG A 612 7.78 -17.30 9.52
CA ARG A 612 9.00 -17.22 10.31
C ARG A 612 9.09 -15.92 11.10
N LEU A 613 8.75 -14.81 10.46
CA LEU A 613 8.83 -13.49 11.08
C LEU A 613 7.73 -13.26 12.13
N VAL A 614 6.49 -13.76 11.94
CA VAL A 614 5.43 -13.61 12.97
C VAL A 614 5.79 -14.35 14.26
N ASN A 615 6.35 -15.56 14.15
CA ASN A 615 6.84 -16.32 15.30
C ASN A 615 7.99 -15.57 15.98
N ARG A 616 8.93 -15.01 15.19
CA ARG A 616 10.04 -14.20 15.69
C ARG A 616 9.57 -12.93 16.40
N ALA A 617 8.55 -12.25 15.88
CA ALA A 617 8.00 -11.07 16.53
C ALA A 617 7.36 -11.40 17.89
N TYR A 618 6.74 -12.57 18.02
CA TYR A 618 6.24 -13.03 19.31
C TYR A 618 7.37 -13.38 20.29
N ILE A 619 8.44 -14.04 19.83
CA ILE A 619 9.65 -14.29 20.64
C ILE A 619 10.22 -12.97 21.15
N ASN A 620 10.39 -11.99 20.27
CA ASN A 620 10.88 -10.66 20.63
C ASN A 620 9.99 -9.98 21.67
N TYR A 621 8.67 -10.06 21.51
CA TYR A 621 7.71 -9.53 22.48
C TYR A 621 7.86 -10.20 23.85
N TYR A 622 7.90 -11.53 23.90
CA TYR A 622 7.98 -12.31 25.14
C TYR A 622 9.28 -12.06 25.90
N GLU A 623 10.40 -11.91 25.20
CA GLU A 623 11.72 -11.59 25.78
C GLU A 623 11.89 -10.11 26.21
N GLY A 624 10.84 -9.29 26.09
CA GLY A 624 10.88 -7.87 26.42
C GLY A 624 11.61 -7.00 25.39
N ASN A 625 11.97 -7.57 24.24
CA ASN A 625 12.58 -6.87 23.11
C ASN A 625 11.51 -6.21 22.21
N VAL A 626 10.57 -5.48 22.81
CA VAL A 626 9.35 -4.95 22.14
C VAL A 626 9.63 -3.98 20.98
N ASP A 627 10.81 -3.38 20.93
CA ASP A 627 11.24 -2.51 19.84
C ASP A 627 11.77 -3.28 18.61
N LYS A 628 12.15 -4.55 18.78
CA LYS A 628 12.60 -5.42 17.69
C LYS A 628 11.39 -5.90 16.90
N ARG A 629 11.47 -5.68 15.59
CA ARG A 629 10.47 -6.08 14.60
C ARG A 629 10.71 -7.51 14.15
#